data_AF-A0A3N5R4D7-F1
#
_entry.id   AF-A0A3N5R4D7-F1
#
_cell.length_a   1.000
_cell.length_b   1.000
_cell.length_c   1.000
_cell.angle_alpha   90.00
_cell.angle_beta   90.00
_cell.angle_gamma   90.00
#
_symmetry.space_group_name_H-M   'P 1'
#
loop_
_entity.id
_entity.type
_entity.pdbx_description
1 polymer ?
#
loop_
_entity_poly.entity_id
_entity_poly.type
_entity_poly.pdbx_seq_one_letter_code
_entity_poly.pdbx_strand_id
1 'polypeptide(L)' 'MRIGMMTEVYKPRVSGITNYISLNKKSLEDLGHEVFVFTFGDEDYHDEETNII' A
#
# COMPACT_ATOMS: atom_id res chain seq x y z
N MET A 1 3.25 -6.23 -14.50
CA MET A 1 3.26 -7.49 -13.69
C MET A 1 2.43 -7.27 -12.43
N ARG A 2 1.96 -8.34 -11.76
CA ARG A 2 1.24 -8.23 -10.48
C ARG A 2 2.22 -8.36 -9.31
N ILE A 3 2.21 -7.39 -8.38
CA ILE A 3 3.14 -7.32 -7.25
C ILE A 3 2.32 -7.18 -5.95
N GLY A 4 2.61 -8.01 -4.95
CA GLY A 4 2.01 -7.93 -3.62
C GLY A 4 3.01 -7.40 -2.60
N MET A 5 2.65 -6.33 -1.88
CA MET A 5 3.39 -5.78 -0.75
C MET A 5 2.67 -6.18 0.54
N MET A 6 3.34 -6.91 1.42
CA MET A 6 2.77 -7.33 2.70
C MET A 6 3.36 -6.48 3.83
N THR A 7 2.50 -5.87 4.65
CA THR A 7 2.91 -5.03 5.78
C THR A 7 1.99 -5.23 6.98
N GLU A 8 2.54 -5.17 8.19
CA GLU A 8 1.74 -5.21 9.42
C GLU A 8 0.79 -4.00 9.47
N VAL A 9 1.30 -2.80 9.15
CA VAL A 9 0.52 -1.57 9.19
C VAL A 9 0.78 -0.71 7.95
N TYR A 10 -0.27 -0.07 7.46
CA TYR A 10 -0.22 0.94 6.40
C TYR A 10 -0.94 2.23 6.86
N LYS A 11 -1.68 2.90 5.99
CA LYS A 11 -2.53 4.04 6.37
C LYS A 11 -3.66 3.57 7.31
N PRO A 12 -4.08 4.44 8.25
CA PRO A 12 -3.74 5.86 8.40
C PRO A 12 -2.47 6.11 9.24
N ARG A 13 -1.75 5.07 9.68
CA ARG A 13 -0.56 5.24 10.52
C ARG A 13 0.53 6.00 9.78
N VAL A 14 0.91 7.16 10.31
CA VAL A 14 2.01 7.96 9.76
C VAL A 14 3.34 7.42 10.26
N SER A 15 4.15 6.89 9.34
CA SER A 15 5.50 6.41 9.62
C SER A 15 6.38 6.48 8.37
N GLY A 16 7.70 6.40 8.55
CA GLY A 16 8.63 6.29 7.42
C GLY A 16 8.38 5.04 6.56
N ILE A 17 7.90 3.95 7.17
CA ILE A 17 7.54 2.70 6.50
C ILE A 17 6.31 2.92 5.61
N THR A 18 5.25 3.52 6.15
CA THR A 18 4.02 3.85 5.39
C THR A 18 4.35 4.74 4.20
N ASN A 19 5.21 5.74 4.41
CA ASN A 19 5.67 6.62 3.33
C ASN A 19 6.47 5.87 2.26
N TYR A 20 7.38 4.98 2.65
CA TYR A 20 8.13 4.15 1.71
C TYR A 20 7.21 3.26 0.88
N ILE A 21 6.25 2.57 1.51
CA ILE A 21 5.30 1.68 0.82
C ILE A 21 4.48 2.48 -0.20
N SER A 22 3.95 3.65 0.19
CA SER A 22 3.15 4.49 -0.71
C SER A 22 3.96 4.98 -1.91
N LEU A 23 5.20 5.46 -1.69
CA LEU A 23 6.10 5.91 -2.77
C LEU A 23 6.54 4.75 -3.68
N ASN A 24 6.84 3.60 -3.10
CA ASN A 24 7.29 2.42 -3.85
C ASN A 24 6.16 1.84 -4.70
N LYS A 25 4.94 1.75 -4.15
CA LYS A 25 3.73 1.36 -4.88
C LYS A 25 3.55 2.26 -6.11
N LYS A 26 3.49 3.58 -5.90
CA LYS A 26 3.34 4.55 -7.00
C LYS A 26 4.44 4.40 -8.05
N SER A 27 5.70 4.26 -7.62
CA SER A 27 6.83 4.14 -8.55
C SER A 27 6.74 2.87 -9.42
N LEU A 28 6.23 1.77 -8.86
CA LEU A 28 6.01 0.53 -9.60
C LEU A 28 4.78 0.62 -10.51
N GLU A 29 3.73 1.30 -10.08
CA GLU A 29 2.54 1.57 -10.91
C GLU A 29 2.89 2.46 -12.13
N ASP A 30 3.72 3.49 -11.92
CA ASP A 30 4.24 4.36 -12.99
C ASP A 30 5.08 3.57 -14.02
N LEU A 31 5.65 2.43 -13.63
CA LEU A 31 6.36 1.49 -14.52
C LEU A 31 5.43 0.47 -15.21
N GLY A 32 4.11 0.56 -15.00
CA GLY A 32 3.10 -0.32 -15.59
C GLY A 32 2.87 -1.63 -14.81
N HIS A 33 3.26 -1.69 -13.54
CA HIS A 33 2.91 -2.81 -12.66
C HIS A 33 1.55 -2.58 -11.99
N GLU A 34 0.84 -3.67 -11.71
CA GLU A 34 -0.37 -3.67 -10.89
C GLU A 34 0.05 -4.08 -9.47
N VAL A 35 -0.08 -3.17 -8.51
CA VAL A 35 0.47 -3.34 -7.16
C VAL A 35 -0.67 -3.42 -6.14
N PHE A 36 -0.56 -4.40 -5.24
CA PHE A 36 -1.49 -4.62 -4.14
C PHE A 36 -0.75 -4.46 -2.82
N VAL A 37 -1.36 -3.78 -1.85
CA VAL A 37 -0.86 -3.69 -0.47
C VAL A 37 -1.77 -4.51 0.42
N PHE A 38 -1.24 -5.58 0.99
CA PHE A 38 -1.92 -6.42 1.97
C PHE A 38 -1.52 -5.98 3.37
N THR A 39 -2.49 -5.56 4.18
CA THR A 39 -2.24 -5.07 5.53
C THR A 39 -3.30 -5.54 6.52
N PHE A 40 -2.90 -5.65 7.78
CA PHE A 40 -3.82 -5.94 8.89
C PHE A 40 -4.30 -4.64 9.55
N GLY A 41 -4.43 -3.57 8.74
CA GLY A 41 -4.75 -2.23 9.18
C GLY A 41 -6.08 -2.13 9.94
N ASP A 42 -6.38 -0.93 10.43
CA ASP A 42 -7.59 -0.66 11.20
C ASP A 42 -8.85 -1.11 10.43
N GLU A 43 -9.66 -2.01 11.00
CA GLU A 43 -10.84 -2.58 10.32
C GLU A 43 -11.88 -1.51 9.96
N ASP A 44 -11.88 -0.39 10.70
CA ASP A 44 -12.77 0.75 10.49
C ASP A 44 -12.22 1.78 9.48
N TYR A 45 -11.00 1.59 8.98
CA TYR A 45 -10.37 2.49 8.02
C TYR A 45 -10.52 1.98 6.58
N HIS A 46 -11.28 2.71 5.77
CA HIS A 46 -11.31 2.50 4.33
C HIS A 46 -10.28 3.41 3.65
N ASP A 47 -9.34 2.82 2.92
CA ASP A 47 -8.39 3.58 2.11
C ASP A 47 -9.04 3.93 0.77
N GLU A 48 -8.82 5.16 0.30
CA GLU A 48 -9.30 5.65 -1.00
C GLU A 48 -8.38 5.19 -2.15
N GLU A 49 -7.19 4.66 -1.82
CA GLU A 49 -6.31 4.05 -2.80
C GLU A 49 -6.86 2.72 -3.32
N THR A 50 -6.73 2.50 -4.63
CA THR A 50 -7.01 1.20 -5.22
C THR A 50 -6.02 0.15 -4.72
N ASN A 51 -6.47 -1.10 -4.65
CA ASN A 51 -5.64 -2.27 -4.35
C ASN A 51 -5.00 -2.28 -2.94
N ILE A 52 -5.67 -1.70 -1.95
CA ILE A 52 -5.38 -1.92 -0.53
C ILE A 52 -6.31 -3.04 -0.03
N ILE A 53 -5.74 -4.10 0.56
CA ILE A 53 -6.41 -5.34 0.97
C ILE A 53 -6.12 -5.63 2.44
#